data_AF-A0A4Q3ZAI3-F1
#
_entry.id   AF-A0A4Q3ZAI3-F1
#
_cell.length_a   1.000
_cell.length_b   1.000
_cell.length_c   1.000
_cell.angle_alpha   90.00
_cell.angle_beta   90.00
_cell.angle_gamma   90.00
#
_symmetry.space_group_name_H-M   'P 1'
#
loop_
_entity.id
_entity.type
_entity.pdbx_description
1 polymer ?
#
loop_
_entity_poly.entity_id
_entity_poly.type
_entity_poly.pdbx_seq_one_letter_code
_entity_poly.pdbx_strand_id
1 'polypeptide(L)' 'MSRRRQRGSVDDLLPDDIVPWAREVWRDRQELAKLDGGPWMLRTAADALGIDQEEVDKLRRSKQ' A
#
# COMPACT_ATOMS: atom_id res chain seq x y z
N MET A 1 10.55 10.02 26.62
CA MET A 1 10.71 10.58 25.25
C MET A 1 9.38 10.45 24.54
N SER A 2 8.59 11.53 24.50
CA SER A 2 7.26 11.50 23.88
C SER A 2 7.38 11.51 22.37
N ARG A 3 7.21 10.35 21.74
CA ARG A 3 6.93 10.27 20.30
C ARG A 3 5.61 10.99 20.08
N ARG A 4 5.66 12.19 19.49
CA ARG A 4 4.48 12.81 18.87
C ARG A 4 3.91 11.77 17.92
N ARG A 5 2.84 11.08 18.33
CA ARG A 5 2.02 10.30 17.40
C ARG A 5 1.46 11.32 16.43
N GLN A 6 2.00 11.31 15.22
CA GLN A 6 1.61 12.19 14.16
C GLN A 6 0.20 11.77 13.77
N ARG A 7 -0.80 12.49 14.31
CA ARG A 7 -2.23 12.27 14.09
C ARG A 7 -2.46 12.12 12.57
N GLY A 8 -2.77 10.90 12.14
CA GLY A 8 -2.90 10.53 10.72
C GLY A 8 -1.89 9.51 10.20
N SER A 9 -1.01 8.97 11.07
CA SER A 9 -0.22 7.79 10.73
C SER A 9 -1.14 6.58 10.53
N VAL A 10 -0.79 5.68 9.60
CA VAL A 10 -1.45 4.37 9.44
C VAL A 10 -1.47 3.59 10.76
N ASP A 11 -0.48 3.82 11.62
CA ASP A 11 -0.41 3.25 12.98
C ASP A 11 -1.53 3.76 13.92
N ASP A 12 -2.19 4.89 13.62
CA ASP A 12 -3.33 5.39 14.39
C ASP A 12 -4.68 4.84 13.88
N LEU A 13 -4.71 4.24 12.68
CA LEU A 13 -5.92 3.74 12.02
C LEU A 13 -6.09 2.23 12.12
N LEU A 14 -5.01 1.51 12.43
CA LEU A 14 -4.99 0.06 12.51
C LEU A 14 -4.85 -0.39 13.97
N PRO A 15 -5.60 -1.43 14.38
CA PRO A 15 -5.34 -2.13 15.64
C PRO A 15 -3.87 -2.56 15.77
N ASP A 16 -3.28 -2.44 16.96
CA ASP A 16 -1.85 -2.68 17.22
C ASP A 16 -1.38 -4.10 16.82
N ASP A 17 -2.29 -5.07 16.82
CA ASP A 17 -2.08 -6.46 16.39
C ASP A 17 -2.05 -6.64 14.86
N ILE A 18 -2.65 -5.71 14.11
CA ILE A 18 -2.73 -5.75 12.64
C ILE A 18 -1.58 -4.95 12.00
N VAL A 19 -0.97 -4.02 12.73
CA VAL A 19 0.14 -3.17 12.24
C VAL A 19 1.33 -3.99 11.70
N PRO A 20 1.81 -5.07 12.38
CA PRO A 20 2.91 -5.90 11.85
C PRO A 20 2.55 -6.54 10.50
N TRP A 21 1.36 -7.13 10.39
CA TRP A 21 0.87 -7.73 9.15
C TRP A 21 0.73 -6.70 8.03
N ALA A 22 0.16 -5.52 8.33
CA ALA A 22 -0.01 -4.46 7.35
C ALA A 22 1.34 -3.95 6.81
N ARG A 23 2.37 -3.87 7.66
CA ARG A 23 3.74 -3.51 7.26
C ARG A 23 4.38 -4.55 6.36
N GLU A 24 4.18 -5.84 6.63
CA GLU A 24 4.65 -6.93 5.78
C GLU A 24 3.99 -6.88 4.40
N VAL A 25 2.66 -6.78 4.35
CA VAL A 25 1.90 -6.63 3.09
C VAL A 25 2.35 -5.40 2.31
N TRP A 26 2.61 -4.28 2.98
CA TRP A 26 3.10 -3.07 2.31
C TRP A 26 4.50 -3.24 1.73
N ARG A 27 5.42 -3.89 2.46
CA ARG A 27 6.77 -4.19 1.97
C ARG A 27 6.69 -5.07 0.72
N ASP A 28 5.89 -6.13 0.75
CA ASP A 28 5.75 -7.06 -0.37
C ASP A 28 5.16 -6.36 -1.60
N ARG A 29 4.21 -5.45 -1.41
CA ARG A 29 3.69 -4.58 -2.48
C ARG A 29 4.76 -3.65 -3.07
N GLN A 30 5.66 -3.12 -2.24
CA GLN A 30 6.76 -2.28 -2.73
C GLN A 30 7.77 -3.08 -3.55
N GLU A 31 8.09 -4.32 -3.15
CA GLU A 31 8.97 -5.21 -3.92
C GLU A 31 8.32 -5.65 -5.23
N LEU A 32 7.03 -6.02 -5.23
CA LEU A 32 6.28 -6.33 -6.44
C LEU A 32 6.24 -5.15 -7.42
N ALA A 33 6.13 -3.93 -6.91
CA ALA A 33 6.12 -2.72 -7.72
C ALA A 33 7.48 -2.39 -8.39
N LYS A 34 8.58 -3.05 -7.98
CA LYS A 34 9.90 -2.92 -8.63
C LYS A 34 10.11 -3.91 -9.78
N LEU A 35 9.26 -4.92 -9.90
CA LEU A 35 9.32 -5.89 -11.00
C LEU A 35 8.82 -5.24 -12.29
N ASP A 36 9.40 -5.62 -13.43
CA ASP A 36 8.96 -5.14 -14.75
C ASP A 36 7.48 -5.48 -15.06
N GLY A 37 6.94 -6.51 -14.40
CA GLY A 37 5.52 -6.89 -14.43
C GLY A 37 4.64 -6.25 -13.34
N GLY A 38 5.20 -5.42 -12.45
CA GLY A 38 4.51 -4.78 -11.34
C GLY A 38 3.25 -4.00 -11.72
N PRO A 39 3.23 -3.25 -12.85
CA PRO A 39 2.02 -2.59 -13.33
C PRO A 39 0.90 -3.56 -13.69
N TRP A 40 1.21 -4.73 -14.27
CA TRP A 40 0.20 -5.75 -14.57
C TRP A 40 -0.35 -6.37 -13.28
N MET A 41 0.52 -6.71 -12.33
CA MET A 41 0.09 -7.30 -11.05
C MET A 41 -0.78 -6.36 -10.22
N LEU A 42 -0.46 -5.06 -10.18
CA LEU A 42 -1.29 -4.08 -9.47
C LEU A 42 -2.69 -3.96 -10.09
N ARG A 43 -2.80 -4.01 -11.41
CA ARG A 43 -4.08 -4.00 -12.12
C ARG A 43 -4.88 -5.27 -11.84
N THR A 44 -4.25 -6.44 -11.92
CA THR A 44 -4.89 -7.73 -11.62
C THR A 44 -5.35 -7.81 -10.16
N ALA A 45 -4.56 -7.30 -9.22
CA ALA A 45 -4.95 -7.24 -7.81
C ALA A 45 -6.12 -6.27 -7.57
N ALA A 46 -6.13 -5.12 -8.24
CA ALA A 46 -7.24 -4.17 -8.15
C ALA A 46 -8.54 -4.77 -8.71
N ASP A 47 -8.49 -5.46 -9.86
CA ASP A 47 -9.62 -6.18 -10.43
C ASP A 47 -10.18 -7.24 -9.45
N ALA A 48 -9.30 -8.04 -8.86
CA ALA A 48 -9.69 -9.09 -7.90
C ALA A 48 -10.33 -8.53 -6.61
N LEU A 49 -9.97 -7.29 -6.24
CA LEU A 49 -10.47 -6.62 -5.03
C LEU A 49 -11.64 -5.66 -5.31
N GLY A 50 -12.07 -5.53 -6.59
CA GLY A 50 -13.09 -4.57 -6.99
C GLY A 50 -12.67 -3.10 -6.81
N ILE A 51 -11.37 -2.83 -6.80
CA ILE A 51 -10.81 -1.47 -6.70
C ILE A 51 -10.77 -0.87 -8.10
N ASP A 52 -11.16 0.40 -8.21
CA ASP A 52 -11.13 1.13 -9.48
C ASP A 52 -9.70 1.22 -10.03
N GLN A 53 -9.55 0.90 -11.32
CA GLN A 53 -8.29 0.99 -12.05
C GLN A 53 -7.75 2.43 -12.12
N GLU A 54 -8.63 3.45 -12.02
CA GLU A 54 -8.21 4.85 -11.96
C GLU A 54 -7.33 5.14 -10.72
N GLU A 55 -7.62 4.47 -9.59
CA GLU A 55 -6.84 4.58 -8.36
C GLU A 55 -5.44 3.96 -8.52
N VAL A 56 -5.32 2.87 -9.28
CA VAL A 56 -4.03 2.25 -9.63
C VAL A 56 -3.20 3.20 -10.49
N ASP A 57 -3.81 3.86 -11.47
CA ASP A 57 -3.11 4.80 -12.35
C ASP A 57 -2.72 6.10 -11.62
N LYS A 58 -3.49 6.55 -10.62
CA LYS A 58 -3.06 7.64 -9.70
C LYS A 58 -1.81 7.24 -8.91
N LEU A 59 -1.77 6.02 -8.40
CA LEU A 59 -0.65 5.49 -7.61
C LEU A 59 0.62 5.25 -8.45
N ARG A 60 0.48 5.01 -9.76
CA ARG A 60 1.62 4.96 -10.69
C ARG A 60 2.18 6.35 -10.99
N ARG A 61 1.32 7.36 -11.17
CA ARG A 61 1.72 8.73 -11.48
C ARG A 61 2.45 9.42 -10.33
N SER A 62 2.17 9.05 -9.09
CA SER A 62 2.86 9.60 -7.91
C SER A 62 4.26 9.02 -7.65
N LYS A 63 4.70 8.01 -8.41
CA LYS A 63 6.04 7.43 -8.35
C LYS A 63 7.04 8.01 -9.36
N GLN A 64 6.62 8.94 -10.22
CA GLN A 64 7.51 9.69 -11.13
C GLN A 64 8.03 10.97 -10.49
#